data_AF-A0A379WEA5-F1
#
_entry.id   AF-A0A379WEA5-F1
#
_cell.length_a   1.000
_cell.length_b   1.000
_cell.length_c   1.000
_cell.angle_alpha   90.00
_cell.angle_beta   90.00
_cell.angle_gamma   90.00
#
_symmetry.space_group_name_H-M   'P 1'
#
loop_
_entity.id
_entity.type
_entity.pdbx_description
1 polymer ?
#
loop_
_entity_poly.entity_id
_entity_poly.type
_entity_poly.pdbx_seq_one_letter_code
_entity_poly.pdbx_strand_id
1 'polypeptide(L)' 'MKKFTGEVSLTGQPFVMEPSKSVGQLLKEHNADVTGFIRFEVGEGIEKVETDFAAEVAAMSKQS' A
#
# COMPACT_ATOMS: atom_id res chain seq x y z
N MET A 1 -20.22 -0.84 7.18
CA MET A 1 -19.30 -1.65 8.02
C MET A 1 -18.82 -2.93 7.35
N LYS A 2 -19.69 -3.76 6.75
CA LYS A 2 -19.26 -4.98 6.04
C LYS A 2 -18.26 -4.71 4.90
N LYS A 3 -18.50 -3.70 4.07
CA LYS A 3 -17.56 -3.27 3.01
C LYS A 3 -16.19 -2.85 3.59
N PHE A 4 -16.20 -1.95 4.57
CA PHE A 4 -14.99 -1.47 5.24
C PHE A 4 -14.13 -2.60 5.80
N THR A 5 -14.73 -3.53 6.55
CA THR A 5 -14.01 -4.70 7.10
C THR A 5 -13.47 -5.64 6.03
N GLY A 6 -14.13 -5.74 4.87
CA GLY A 6 -13.63 -6.50 3.73
C GLY A 6 -12.44 -5.83 3.04
N GLU A 7 -12.47 -4.51 2.87
CA GLU A 7 -11.41 -3.75 2.19
C GLU A 7 -10.09 -3.72 2.98
N VAL A 8 -10.15 -3.82 4.32
CA VAL A 8 -8.98 -3.79 5.20
C VAL A 8 -8.46 -5.16 5.64
N SER A 9 -9.15 -6.25 5.29
CA SER A 9 -8.74 -7.61 5.64
C SER A 9 -8.25 -8.39 4.43
N LEU A 10 -7.16 -9.14 4.58
CA LEU A 10 -6.57 -9.93 3.50
C LEU A 10 -7.62 -10.84 2.82
N THR A 11 -8.41 -11.57 3.60
CA THR A 11 -9.41 -12.53 3.09
C THR A 11 -10.60 -11.88 2.38
N GLY A 12 -10.89 -10.61 2.70
CA GLY A 12 -11.99 -9.84 2.12
C GLY A 12 -11.62 -9.12 0.83
N GLN A 13 -10.32 -8.90 0.60
CA GLN A 13 -9.81 -8.21 -0.58
C GLN A 13 -9.92 -9.07 -1.85
N PRO A 14 -10.14 -8.45 -3.03
CA PRO A 14 -10.04 -9.12 -4.31
C PRO A 14 -8.60 -9.61 -4.53
N PHE A 15 -8.45 -10.81 -5.10
CA PHE A 15 -7.15 -11.37 -5.38
C PHE A 15 -6.51 -10.65 -6.58
N VAL A 16 -5.31 -10.11 -6.41
CA VAL A 16 -4.65 -9.28 -7.43
C VAL A 16 -4.40 -9.98 -8.77
N MET A 17 -4.26 -11.31 -8.79
CA MET A 17 -4.09 -12.09 -10.03
C MET A 17 -5.42 -12.48 -10.69
N GLU A 18 -6.51 -12.48 -9.91
CA GLU A 18 -7.86 -12.85 -10.35
C GLU A 18 -8.88 -12.02 -9.54
N PRO A 19 -9.16 -10.77 -9.95
CA PRO A 19 -9.99 -9.85 -9.16
C PRO A 19 -11.46 -10.27 -9.03
N SER A 20 -11.89 -11.28 -9.78
CA SER A 20 -13.23 -11.85 -9.73
C SER A 20 -13.52 -12.62 -8.43
N LYS A 21 -12.48 -13.04 -7.71
CA LYS A 21 -12.57 -13.75 -6.43
C LYS A 21 -11.79 -13.04 -5.33
N SER A 22 -12.20 -13.22 -4.08
CA SER A 22 -11.44 -12.75 -2.92
C SER A 22 -10.31 -13.71 -2.56
N VAL A 23 -9.30 -13.22 -1.84
CA VAL A 23 -8.22 -14.08 -1.32
C VAL A 23 -8.78 -15.17 -0.40
N GLY A 24 -9.84 -14.88 0.37
CA GLY A 24 -10.52 -15.87 1.20
C GLY A 24 -11.21 -16.97 0.40
N GLN A 25 -11.73 -16.68 -0.79
CA GLN A 25 -12.28 -17.70 -1.69
C GLN A 25 -11.17 -18.58 -2.27
N LEU A 26 -10.05 -17.98 -2.68
CA LEU A 26 -8.87 -18.70 -3.16
C LEU A 26 -8.34 -19.68 -2.10
N LEU A 27 -8.20 -19.24 -0.85
CA LEU A 27 -7.72 -20.06 0.25
C LEU A 27 -8.62 -21.28 0.51
N LYS A 28 -9.94 -21.07 0.47
CA LYS A 28 -10.93 -22.16 0.59
C LYS A 28 -10.86 -23.17 -0.54
N GLU A 29 -10.66 -22.72 -1.79
CA GLU A 29 -10.48 -23.61 -2.95
C GLU A 29 -9.26 -24.52 -2.80
N HIS A 30 -8.25 -24.08 -2.03
CA HIS A 30 -6.99 -24.80 -1.83
C HIS A 30 -6.88 -25.48 -0.45
N ASN A 31 -7.96 -25.50 0.34
CA ASN A 31 -7.95 -26.01 1.72
C ASN A 31 -6.77 -25.46 2.56
N ALA A 32 -6.47 -24.17 2.38
CA ALA A 32 -5.34 -23.50 3.01
C ALA A 32 -5.81 -22.34 3.90
N ASP A 33 -4.97 -21.96 4.86
CA ASP A 33 -5.19 -20.85 5.78
C ASP A 33 -3.97 -19.93 5.87
N VAL A 34 -4.19 -18.65 6.13
CA VAL A 34 -3.13 -17.66 6.40
C VAL A 34 -3.05 -17.41 7.90
N THR A 35 -1.87 -17.60 8.47
CA THR A 35 -1.61 -17.41 9.90
C THR A 35 -1.21 -15.98 10.27
N GLY A 36 -0.60 -15.25 9.34
CA GLY A 36 -0.18 -13.86 9.51
C GLY A 36 0.68 -13.37 8.36
N PHE A 37 0.80 -12.07 8.22
CA PHE A 37 1.72 -11.43 7.26
C PHE A 37 2.27 -10.13 7.84
N ILE A 38 3.44 -9.74 7.38
CA ILE A 38 4.07 -8.45 7.69
C ILE A 38 4.42 -7.81 6.35
N ARG A 39 4.02 -6.55 6.16
CA ARG A 39 4.36 -5.74 4.99
C ARG A 39 5.20 -4.58 5.47
N PHE A 40 6.37 -4.39 4.89
CA PHE A 40 7.20 -3.20 5.08
C PHE A 40 7.28 -2.42 3.78
N GLU A 41 7.28 -1.10 3.90
CA GLU A 41 7.49 -0.19 2.79
C GLU A 41 8.59 0.83 3.13
N VAL A 42 9.46 1.11 2.17
CA VAL A 42 10.55 2.08 2.38
C VAL A 42 9.93 3.46 2.59
N GLY A 43 10.27 4.11 3.71
CA GLY A 43 9.72 5.41 4.06
C GLY A 43 8.36 5.37 4.78
N GLU A 44 7.87 4.19 5.15
CA GLU A 44 6.67 4.09 5.99
C GLU A 44 6.84 4.85 7.31
N GLY A 45 5.97 5.83 7.56
CA GLY A 45 6.03 6.70 8.73
C GLY A 45 7.06 7.85 8.66
N ILE A 46 7.77 8.01 7.54
CA ILE A 46 8.69 9.14 7.31
C ILE A 46 7.96 10.22 6.50
N GLU A 47 8.00 11.47 6.97
CA GLU A 47 7.44 12.60 6.21
C GLU A 47 8.17 12.75 4.87
N LYS A 48 7.41 12.67 3.78
CA LYS A 48 7.95 12.90 2.45
C LYS A 48 8.12 14.41 2.25
N VAL A 49 9.34 14.88 2.39
CA VAL A 49 9.68 16.28 2.09
C VAL A 49 9.54 16.50 0.58
N GLU A 50 8.64 17.40 0.19
CA GLU A 50 8.53 17.87 -1.18
C GLU A 50 9.48 19.06 -1.38
N THR A 51 10.39 18.93 -2.35
CA THR A 51 11.39 19.96 -2.68
C THR A 51 11.11 20.54 -4.06
N ASP A 52 11.06 21.88 -4.16
CA ASP A 52 10.95 22.59 -5.44
C ASP A 52 12.35 22.95 -5.94
N PHE A 53 12.80 22.21 -6.94
CA PHE A 53 14.10 22.40 -7.57
C PHE A 53 14.28 23.82 -8.15
N ALA A 54 13.22 24.42 -8.71
CA ALA A 54 13.33 25.76 -9.29
C ALA A 54 13.51 26.84 -8.21
N ALA A 55 12.83 26.69 -7.07
CA ALA A 55 13.00 27.57 -5.93
C ALA A 55 14.41 27.45 -5.32
N GLU A 56 14.95 26.24 -5.20
CA GLU A 56 16.32 26.00 -4.70
C GLU A 56 17.38 26.63 -5.61
N VAL A 57 17.26 26.45 -6.94
CA VAL A 57 18.17 27.07 -7.92
C VAL A 57 18.11 28.60 -7.81
N ALA A 58 16.91 29.18 -7.74
CA ALA A 58 16.73 30.62 -7.60
C ALA A 58 17.32 31.17 -6.29
N ALA A 59 17.27 30.40 -5.20
CA ALA A 59 17.87 30.77 -3.92
C ALA A 59 19.41 30.76 -3.97
N MET A 60 20.01 29.76 -4.63
CA MET A 60 21.46 29.68 -4.80
C MET A 60 22.01 30.80 -5.69
N SER A 61 21.31 31.16 -6.78
CA SER A 61 21.77 32.21 -7.69
C SER A 61 21.69 33.63 -7.11
N LYS A 62 20.88 33.87 -6.07
CA LYS A 62 20.80 35.17 -5.38
C LYS A 62 21.91 35.41 -4.36
N GLN A 63 22.66 34.36 -3.99
CA GLN A 63 23.78 34.46 -3.05
C GLN A 63 25.13 34.72 -3.73
N SER A 64 25.15 34.79 -5.07
CA SER A 64 26.34 35.11 -5.87
C SER A 64 26.38 36.58 -6.29
#